data_AF-A0AAF0FYJ9-F1
#
_entry.id   AF-A0AAF0FYJ9-F1
#
_cell.length_a   1.000
_cell.length_b   1.000
_cell.length_c   1.000
_cell.angle_alpha   90.00
_cell.angle_beta   90.00
_cell.angle_gamma   90.00
#
_symmetry.space_group_name_H-M   'P 1'
#
loop_
_entity.id
_entity.type
_entity.pdbx_description
1 polymer ?
#
loop_
_entity_poly.entity_id
_entity_poly.type
_entity_poly.pdbx_seq_one_letter_code
_entity_poly.pdbx_strand_id
1 'polypeptide(L)'
;MRLVTREEYLDYIREHDSIVIEDQVVPLKPITIDRLEPDEDEDQPTDTTVWSFPKRGSWATHKGDYRGNWAPQIPRALIQMYSNPGEVVLDQMVGSGTTCIEARLLGRNCIGIDINYAAIMLSHHRLYYLEEYAKNNPDNEWSRNVLSTWTKLYHGDARNLEEIEDESIDLIATHPPYFNIIRYTKKVEGDLSKTRKLEEYLSWMSDVAREAYRVLKPGRYCAVLIGDTRIRRHYVPISHYVLRVFLKQGFILKEEIIKIQHKMKTTREVWRKLKKRDFLLIYHEKLYVFKKPGSEEDLKTHKYSGFLEDIS
;
A
#
# COMPACT_ATOMS: atom_id res chain seq x y z
N MET A 1 -12.11 9.60 11.62
CA MET A 1 -12.13 8.84 10.35
C MET A 1 -13.60 8.64 9.93
N ARG A 2 -13.94 8.54 8.64
CA ARG A 2 -15.34 8.39 8.19
C ARG A 2 -15.50 7.29 7.15
N LEU A 3 -16.39 6.33 7.41
CA LEU A 3 -16.74 5.30 6.43
C LEU A 3 -17.40 5.96 5.21
N VAL A 4 -16.94 5.59 4.02
CA VAL A 4 -17.53 5.99 2.75
C VAL A 4 -18.31 4.82 2.20
N THR A 5 -19.58 5.03 1.90
CA THR A 5 -20.51 3.95 1.53
C THR A 5 -20.56 3.73 0.02
N ARG A 6 -21.09 2.57 -0.38
CA ARG A 6 -21.35 2.28 -1.79
C ARG A 6 -22.36 3.27 -2.38
N GLU A 7 -23.38 3.63 -1.61
CA GLU A 7 -24.41 4.60 -1.99
C GLU A 7 -23.78 5.97 -2.29
N GLU A 8 -22.88 6.44 -1.42
CA GLU A 8 -22.18 7.70 -1.60
C GLU A 8 -21.31 7.69 -2.87
N TYR A 9 -20.61 6.60 -3.14
CA TYR A 9 -19.89 6.42 -4.40
C TYR A 9 -20.83 6.43 -5.62
N LEU A 10 -21.98 5.75 -5.54
CA LEU A 10 -22.96 5.70 -6.63
C LEU A 10 -23.57 7.07 -6.91
N ASP A 11 -23.78 7.89 -5.88
CA ASP A 11 -24.22 9.27 -6.03
C ASP A 11 -23.11 10.14 -6.64
N TYR A 12 -21.85 9.96 -6.20
CA TYR A 12 -20.70 10.69 -6.73
C TYR A 12 -20.55 10.53 -8.25
N ILE A 13 -20.64 9.30 -8.77
CA ILE A 13 -20.46 9.01 -10.21
C ILE A 13 -21.63 9.48 -11.10
N ARG A 14 -22.76 9.90 -10.52
CA ARG A 14 -23.84 10.54 -11.30
C ARG A 14 -23.46 11.96 -11.72
N GLU A 15 -22.64 12.62 -10.91
CA GLU A 15 -22.23 14.01 -11.12
C GLU A 15 -20.79 14.14 -11.65
N HIS A 16 -19.99 13.07 -11.53
CA HIS A 16 -18.57 13.08 -11.86
C HIS A 16 -18.19 11.93 -12.80
N ASP A 17 -17.58 12.26 -13.94
CA ASP A 17 -17.06 11.29 -14.92
C ASP A 17 -15.58 10.93 -14.70
N SER A 18 -14.94 11.60 -13.74
CA SER A 18 -13.51 11.52 -13.46
C SER A 18 -13.22 12.02 -12.05
N ILE A 19 -12.09 11.57 -11.49
CA ILE A 19 -11.51 12.15 -10.30
C ILE A 19 -10.29 13.00 -10.66
N VAL A 20 -10.02 14.01 -9.84
CA VAL A 20 -8.82 14.83 -9.96
C VAL A 20 -7.97 14.67 -8.71
N ILE A 21 -6.76 14.16 -8.90
CA ILE A 21 -5.74 14.07 -7.85
C ILE A 21 -4.57 14.89 -8.33
N GLU A 22 -4.44 16.08 -7.74
CA GLU A 22 -3.39 17.06 -8.04
C GLU A 22 -3.41 17.59 -9.48
N ASP A 23 -2.50 17.11 -10.32
CA ASP A 23 -2.40 17.41 -11.75
C ASP A 23 -2.92 16.25 -12.63
N GLN A 24 -3.33 15.15 -12.02
CA GLN A 24 -3.77 13.95 -12.70
C GLN A 24 -5.31 13.86 -12.70
N VAL A 25 -5.87 13.69 -13.89
CA VAL A 25 -7.28 13.35 -14.09
C VAL A 25 -7.38 11.86 -14.38
N VAL A 26 -8.16 11.13 -13.59
CA VAL A 26 -8.40 9.69 -13.80
C VAL A 26 -9.89 9.51 -14.14
N PRO A 27 -10.22 9.06 -15.36
CA PRO A 27 -11.61 8.82 -15.74
C PRO A 27 -12.26 7.70 -14.92
N LEU A 28 -13.51 7.88 -14.52
CA LEU A 28 -14.36 6.86 -13.88
C LEU A 28 -15.19 6.12 -14.93
N LYS A 29 -14.51 5.59 -15.95
CA LYS A 29 -15.16 4.85 -17.04
C LYS A 29 -15.42 3.40 -16.63
N PRO A 30 -16.50 2.77 -17.13
CA PRO A 30 -16.72 1.35 -16.93
C PRO A 30 -15.49 0.49 -17.21
N ILE A 31 -15.24 -0.49 -16.35
CA ILE A 31 -14.07 -1.35 -16.44
C ILE A 31 -14.51 -2.71 -16.97
N THR A 32 -14.02 -3.07 -18.15
CA THR A 32 -14.08 -4.45 -18.67
C THR A 32 -12.98 -5.28 -18.01
N ILE A 33 -13.34 -6.47 -17.53
CA ILE A 33 -12.43 -7.44 -16.91
C ILE A 33 -12.30 -8.63 -17.85
N ASP A 34 -11.08 -8.88 -18.32
CA ASP A 34 -10.78 -10.00 -19.23
C ASP A 34 -10.34 -11.26 -18.45
N ARG A 35 -9.72 -11.08 -17.28
CA ARG A 35 -9.20 -12.14 -16.41
C ARG A 35 -9.12 -11.66 -14.96
N LEU A 36 -9.10 -12.59 -14.01
CA LEU A 36 -9.03 -12.30 -12.56
C LEU A 36 -7.68 -12.64 -11.92
N GLU A 37 -6.74 -13.15 -12.69
CA GLU A 37 -5.42 -13.59 -12.22
C GLU A 37 -4.31 -13.13 -13.18
N PRO A 38 -3.03 -13.08 -12.74
CA PRO A 38 -1.91 -12.76 -13.62
C PRO A 38 -1.74 -13.79 -14.74
N ASP A 39 -1.30 -13.32 -15.91
CA ASP A 39 -0.77 -14.22 -16.96
C ASP A 39 0.66 -14.66 -16.62
N GLU A 40 1.20 -15.66 -17.33
CA GLU A 40 2.57 -16.19 -17.12
C GLU A 40 3.66 -15.09 -17.10
N ASP A 41 3.57 -14.07 -17.97
CA ASP A 41 4.51 -12.94 -18.00
C ASP A 41 4.41 -12.01 -16.77
N GLU A 42 3.26 -12.04 -16.07
CA GLU A 42 2.96 -11.19 -14.92
C GLU A 42 3.24 -11.90 -13.59
N ASP A 43 3.27 -13.23 -13.60
CA ASP A 43 3.55 -14.11 -12.46
C ASP A 43 5.06 -14.30 -12.28
N GLN A 44 5.71 -13.32 -11.66
CA GLN A 44 7.15 -13.34 -11.40
C GLN A 44 7.44 -13.88 -10.00
N PRO A 45 8.56 -14.60 -9.81
CA PRO A 45 8.89 -15.24 -8.56
C PRO A 45 9.07 -14.23 -7.41
N THR A 46 8.58 -14.62 -6.23
CA THR A 46 8.70 -13.86 -4.98
C THR A 46 9.31 -14.69 -3.84
N ASP A 47 10.07 -15.73 -4.19
CA ASP A 47 10.73 -16.67 -3.27
C ASP A 47 12.11 -16.18 -2.77
N THR A 48 12.60 -15.05 -3.28
CA THR A 48 13.84 -14.39 -2.81
C THR A 48 13.59 -12.95 -2.38
N THR A 49 14.59 -12.31 -1.76
CA THR A 49 14.50 -10.90 -1.31
C THR A 49 14.71 -9.87 -2.42
N VAL A 50 14.76 -10.26 -3.69
CA VAL A 50 14.84 -9.34 -4.83
C VAL A 50 13.66 -9.58 -5.76
N TRP A 51 12.71 -8.65 -5.76
CA TRP A 51 11.49 -8.76 -6.56
C TRP A 51 11.55 -7.84 -7.78
N SER A 52 11.11 -8.36 -8.93
CA SER A 52 11.18 -7.64 -10.19
C SER A 52 9.93 -7.91 -11.00
N PHE A 53 9.14 -6.86 -11.26
CA PHE A 53 7.91 -6.95 -12.05
C PHE A 53 8.01 -6.03 -13.28
N PRO A 54 8.64 -6.47 -14.39
CA PRO A 54 8.77 -5.67 -15.61
C PRO A 54 7.42 -5.29 -16.24
N LYS A 55 6.41 -6.15 -16.05
CA LYS A 55 5.00 -5.98 -16.42
C LYS A 55 4.20 -5.76 -15.13
N ARG A 56 3.48 -4.62 -15.03
CA ARG A 56 2.83 -4.21 -13.77
C ARG A 56 1.74 -5.17 -13.31
N GLY A 57 1.13 -5.96 -14.17
CA GLY A 57 -0.15 -6.59 -13.83
C GLY A 57 -1.33 -5.73 -14.28
N SER A 58 -2.25 -6.34 -15.01
CA SER A 58 -3.44 -5.69 -15.58
C SER A 58 -4.72 -6.54 -15.46
N TRP A 59 -4.70 -7.60 -14.65
CA TRP A 59 -5.87 -8.42 -14.36
C TRP A 59 -6.88 -7.68 -13.46
N ALA A 60 -8.08 -8.26 -13.35
CA ALA A 60 -9.20 -7.73 -12.61
C ALA A 60 -9.45 -6.25 -12.96
N THR A 61 -9.56 -5.38 -11.96
CA THR A 61 -9.77 -3.94 -12.14
C THR A 61 -8.49 -3.12 -11.96
N HIS A 62 -7.32 -3.76 -11.98
CA HIS A 62 -6.05 -3.07 -11.81
C HIS A 62 -5.74 -2.15 -12.98
N LYS A 63 -5.50 -0.87 -12.69
CA LYS A 63 -5.05 0.12 -13.68
C LYS A 63 -3.81 0.86 -13.17
N GLY A 64 -2.84 1.07 -14.06
CA GLY A 64 -1.61 1.83 -13.82
C GLY A 64 -1.76 3.34 -14.07
N ASP A 65 -2.98 3.86 -13.96
CA ASP A 65 -3.39 5.23 -14.25
C ASP A 65 -3.52 6.09 -13.00
N TYR A 66 -3.00 5.64 -11.86
CA TYR A 66 -2.87 6.42 -10.62
C TYR A 66 -1.40 6.42 -10.19
N ARG A 67 -0.84 7.61 -9.97
CA ARG A 67 0.56 7.77 -9.53
C ARG A 67 0.74 7.21 -8.13
N GLY A 68 1.84 6.52 -7.89
CA GLY A 68 2.13 5.96 -6.57
C GLY A 68 1.54 4.57 -6.32
N ASN A 69 0.82 3.98 -7.27
CA ASN A 69 0.40 2.58 -7.14
C ASN A 69 1.58 1.62 -7.17
N TRP A 70 1.69 0.73 -6.19
CA TRP A 70 2.49 -0.48 -6.34
C TRP A 70 1.85 -1.47 -7.33
N ALA A 71 2.69 -2.37 -7.85
CA ALA A 71 2.27 -3.43 -8.78
C ALA A 71 1.46 -4.48 -7.99
N PRO A 72 0.32 -5.01 -8.51
CA PRO A 72 -0.55 -5.90 -7.73
C PRO A 72 0.12 -7.19 -7.28
N GLN A 73 1.19 -7.64 -7.94
CA GLN A 73 2.00 -8.78 -7.47
C GLN A 73 2.54 -8.58 -6.04
N ILE A 74 2.83 -7.33 -5.65
CA ILE A 74 3.39 -7.01 -4.33
C ILE A 74 2.38 -7.33 -3.21
N PRO A 75 1.19 -6.69 -3.15
CA PRO A 75 0.20 -7.05 -2.15
C PRO A 75 -0.29 -8.49 -2.32
N ARG A 76 -0.38 -9.04 -3.54
CA ARG A 76 -0.74 -10.46 -3.75
C ARG A 76 0.19 -11.40 -3.00
N ALA A 77 1.51 -11.25 -3.20
CA ALA A 77 2.51 -12.09 -2.56
C ALA A 77 2.50 -11.90 -1.04
N LEU A 78 2.39 -10.66 -0.55
CA LEU A 78 2.28 -10.39 0.89
C LEU A 78 1.05 -11.04 1.52
N ILE A 79 -0.11 -10.94 0.89
CA ILE A 79 -1.38 -11.52 1.37
C ILE A 79 -1.28 -13.05 1.40
N GLN A 80 -0.70 -13.66 0.37
CA GLN A 80 -0.50 -15.12 0.32
C GLN A 80 0.49 -15.62 1.38
N MET A 81 1.57 -14.88 1.66
CA MET A 81 2.60 -15.30 2.62
C MET A 81 2.23 -15.05 4.08
N TYR A 82 1.50 -13.98 4.37
CA TYR A 82 1.36 -13.45 5.73
C TYR A 82 -0.09 -13.33 6.24
N SER A 83 -1.06 -13.89 5.51
CA SER A 83 -2.46 -13.98 5.95
C SER A 83 -3.15 -15.25 5.45
N ASN A 84 -4.31 -15.58 6.00
CA ASN A 84 -5.16 -16.69 5.61
C ASN A 84 -6.51 -16.22 5.04
N PRO A 85 -7.22 -17.02 4.22
CA PRO A 85 -8.58 -16.69 3.80
C PRO A 85 -9.50 -16.36 5.00
N GLY A 86 -10.37 -15.36 4.83
CA GLY A 86 -11.27 -14.83 5.86
C GLY A 86 -10.63 -13.79 6.80
N GLU A 87 -9.31 -13.69 6.85
CA GLU A 87 -8.60 -12.70 7.67
C GLU A 87 -8.71 -11.27 7.12
N VAL A 88 -8.35 -10.29 7.94
CA VAL A 88 -8.49 -8.86 7.62
C VAL A 88 -7.15 -8.24 7.23
N VAL A 89 -7.09 -7.70 6.02
CA VAL A 89 -5.95 -6.93 5.49
C VAL A 89 -6.24 -5.43 5.63
N LEU A 90 -5.30 -4.65 6.16
CA LEU A 90 -5.37 -3.20 6.25
C LEU A 90 -4.37 -2.54 5.29
N ASP A 91 -4.85 -1.55 4.54
CA ASP A 91 -4.02 -0.58 3.83
C ASP A 91 -4.31 0.83 4.35
N GLN A 92 -3.34 1.42 5.04
CA GLN A 92 -3.48 2.75 5.65
C GLN A 92 -3.41 3.91 4.64
N MET A 93 -2.97 3.64 3.40
CA MET A 93 -2.85 4.62 2.30
C MET A 93 -3.31 3.98 0.99
N VAL A 94 -4.57 3.56 0.95
CA VAL A 94 -5.13 2.64 -0.06
C VAL A 94 -5.06 3.18 -1.49
N GLY A 95 -5.02 4.50 -1.67
CA GLY A 95 -4.92 5.15 -2.96
C GLY A 95 -6.03 4.70 -3.90
N SER A 96 -5.65 3.92 -4.92
CA SER A 96 -6.59 3.42 -5.92
C SER A 96 -7.03 1.95 -5.73
N GLY A 97 -6.81 1.38 -4.55
CA GLY A 97 -7.47 0.15 -4.14
C GLY A 97 -6.76 -1.16 -4.48
N THR A 98 -5.52 -1.11 -4.99
CA THR A 98 -4.80 -2.32 -5.44
C THR A 98 -4.70 -3.39 -4.35
N THR A 99 -4.43 -3.01 -3.10
CA THR A 99 -4.34 -3.94 -1.96
C THR A 99 -5.70 -4.59 -1.67
N CYS A 100 -6.79 -3.81 -1.65
CA CYS A 100 -8.12 -4.36 -1.40
C CYS A 100 -8.66 -5.23 -2.54
N ILE A 101 -8.32 -4.91 -3.80
CA ILE A 101 -8.66 -5.77 -4.95
C ILE A 101 -8.01 -7.14 -4.77
N GLU A 102 -6.70 -7.19 -4.47
CA GLU A 102 -5.99 -8.46 -4.25
C GLU A 102 -6.50 -9.20 -3.01
N ALA A 103 -6.81 -8.50 -1.92
CA ALA A 103 -7.41 -9.10 -0.73
C ALA A 103 -8.73 -9.81 -1.08
N ARG A 104 -9.65 -9.14 -1.79
CA ARG A 104 -10.94 -9.74 -2.19
C ARG A 104 -10.77 -10.92 -3.14
N LEU A 105 -9.88 -10.80 -4.13
CA LEU A 105 -9.56 -11.92 -5.04
C LEU A 105 -9.04 -13.15 -4.28
N LEU A 106 -8.14 -12.93 -3.32
CA LEU A 106 -7.57 -13.99 -2.50
C LEU A 106 -8.49 -14.42 -1.34
N GLY A 107 -9.72 -13.92 -1.25
CA GLY A 107 -10.66 -14.34 -0.21
C GLY A 107 -10.32 -13.83 1.19
N ARG A 108 -9.75 -12.62 1.30
CA ARG A 108 -9.56 -11.86 2.54
C ARG A 108 -10.51 -10.67 2.59
N ASN A 109 -10.84 -10.25 3.80
CA ASN A 109 -11.51 -8.98 4.04
C ASN A 109 -10.51 -7.83 3.95
N CYS A 110 -10.95 -6.63 3.57
CA CYS A 110 -10.06 -5.47 3.47
C CYS A 110 -10.62 -4.23 4.17
N ILE A 111 -9.74 -3.51 4.86
CA ILE A 111 -9.97 -2.13 5.27
C ILE A 111 -8.97 -1.26 4.52
N GLY A 112 -9.46 -0.23 3.82
CA GLY A 112 -8.63 0.73 3.11
C GLY A 112 -8.89 2.14 3.62
N ILE A 113 -7.83 2.93 3.80
CA ILE A 113 -7.92 4.30 4.30
C ILE A 113 -7.13 5.21 3.38
N ASP A 114 -7.68 6.37 3.06
CA ASP A 114 -6.96 7.43 2.36
C ASP A 114 -7.44 8.79 2.83
N ILE A 115 -6.51 9.73 2.91
CA ILE A 115 -6.77 11.12 3.28
C ILE A 115 -7.37 11.90 2.11
N ASN A 116 -7.22 11.40 0.88
CA ASN A 116 -7.79 11.97 -0.31
C ASN A 116 -9.12 11.28 -0.66
N TYR A 117 -10.22 11.99 -0.42
CA TYR A 117 -11.56 11.53 -0.76
C TYR A 117 -11.71 11.08 -2.24
N ALA A 118 -11.04 11.76 -3.17
CA ALA A 118 -11.08 11.37 -4.59
C ALA A 118 -10.40 10.02 -4.83
N ALA A 119 -9.35 9.69 -4.08
CA ALA A 119 -8.71 8.37 -4.12
C ALA A 119 -9.66 7.28 -3.57
N ILE A 120 -10.40 7.58 -2.50
CA ILE A 120 -11.46 6.70 -1.99
C ILE A 120 -12.54 6.44 -3.06
N MET A 121 -12.99 7.46 -3.78
CA MET A 121 -13.94 7.29 -4.89
C MET A 121 -13.40 6.38 -5.99
N LEU A 122 -12.11 6.52 -6.36
CA LEU A 122 -11.48 5.64 -7.34
C LEU A 122 -11.34 4.19 -6.83
N SER A 123 -11.03 4.02 -5.55
CA SER A 123 -10.98 2.70 -4.90
C SER A 123 -12.36 2.03 -4.92
N HIS A 124 -13.42 2.75 -4.55
CA HIS A 124 -14.80 2.27 -4.69
C HIS A 124 -15.13 1.90 -6.14
N HIS A 125 -14.76 2.74 -7.10
CA HIS A 125 -15.03 2.49 -8.51
C HIS A 125 -14.47 1.15 -8.99
N ARG A 126 -13.21 0.86 -8.66
CA ARG A 126 -12.57 -0.38 -9.08
C ARG A 126 -13.07 -1.61 -8.34
N LEU A 127 -13.40 -1.47 -7.05
CA LEU A 127 -14.03 -2.55 -6.28
C LEU A 127 -15.45 -2.82 -6.76
N TYR A 128 -16.21 -1.78 -7.12
CA TYR A 128 -17.55 -1.90 -7.67
C TYR A 128 -17.56 -2.78 -8.93
N TYR A 129 -16.71 -2.49 -9.93
CA TYR A 129 -16.67 -3.31 -11.14
C TYR A 129 -16.15 -4.74 -10.89
N LEU A 130 -15.28 -4.93 -9.91
CA LEU A 130 -14.86 -6.28 -9.48
C LEU A 130 -16.04 -7.06 -8.91
N GLU A 131 -16.82 -6.45 -8.02
CA GLU A 131 -18.00 -7.07 -7.42
C GLU A 131 -19.11 -7.34 -8.45
N GLU A 132 -19.38 -6.40 -9.36
CA GLU A 132 -20.37 -6.60 -10.43
C GLU A 132 -19.94 -7.71 -11.40
N TYR A 133 -18.65 -7.81 -11.75
CA TYR A 133 -18.15 -8.95 -12.51
C TYR A 133 -18.37 -10.26 -11.76
N ALA A 134 -18.03 -10.31 -10.47
CA ALA A 134 -18.16 -11.53 -9.67
C ALA A 134 -19.63 -11.98 -9.54
N LYS A 135 -20.58 -11.05 -9.36
CA LYS A 135 -22.02 -11.34 -9.33
C LYS A 135 -22.53 -11.97 -10.64
N ASN A 136 -22.00 -11.50 -11.77
CA ASN A 136 -22.37 -12.02 -13.09
C ASN A 136 -21.66 -13.33 -13.45
N ASN A 137 -20.62 -13.72 -12.70
CA ASN A 137 -19.80 -14.91 -12.96
C ASN A 137 -19.54 -15.71 -11.67
N PRO A 138 -20.57 -16.15 -10.93
CA PRO A 138 -20.41 -16.68 -9.57
C PRO A 138 -19.69 -18.03 -9.47
N ASP A 139 -19.53 -18.75 -10.59
CA ASP A 139 -19.06 -20.14 -10.57
C ASP A 139 -17.53 -20.28 -10.41
N ASN A 140 -16.75 -19.26 -10.79
CA ASN A 140 -15.29 -19.32 -10.66
C ASN A 140 -14.82 -18.99 -9.23
N GLU A 141 -13.70 -19.58 -8.81
CA GLU A 141 -13.16 -19.47 -7.46
C GLU A 141 -12.91 -18.00 -7.04
N TRP A 142 -12.30 -17.20 -7.90
CA TRP A 142 -12.03 -15.79 -7.65
C TRP A 142 -13.30 -14.99 -7.37
N SER A 143 -14.37 -15.26 -8.11
CA SER A 143 -15.66 -14.60 -7.92
C SER A 143 -16.34 -15.06 -6.62
N ARG A 144 -16.23 -16.34 -6.26
CA ARG A 144 -16.68 -16.84 -4.94
C ARG A 144 -15.91 -16.19 -3.79
N ASN A 145 -14.61 -15.98 -3.94
CA ASN A 145 -13.79 -15.28 -2.96
C ASN A 145 -14.24 -13.81 -2.81
N VAL A 146 -14.41 -13.10 -3.93
CA VAL A 146 -14.90 -11.71 -3.93
C VAL A 146 -16.26 -11.63 -3.26
N LEU A 147 -17.22 -12.50 -3.59
CA LEU A 147 -18.57 -12.47 -3.05
C LEU A 147 -18.69 -12.89 -1.58
N SER A 148 -17.74 -13.70 -1.07
CA SER A 148 -17.74 -14.17 0.33
C SER A 148 -17.01 -13.24 1.31
N THR A 149 -16.41 -12.16 0.81
CA THR A 149 -15.61 -11.22 1.60
C THR A 149 -16.16 -9.80 1.51
N TRP A 150 -15.71 -8.92 2.42
CA TRP A 150 -16.14 -7.53 2.47
C TRP A 150 -14.97 -6.54 2.37
N THR A 151 -15.29 -5.30 2.01
CA THR A 151 -14.35 -4.18 2.02
C THR A 151 -14.97 -2.98 2.72
N LYS A 152 -14.21 -2.32 3.60
CA LYS A 152 -14.56 -1.02 4.20
C LYS A 152 -13.55 0.03 3.76
N LEU A 153 -14.02 1.11 3.17
CA LEU A 153 -13.17 2.23 2.76
C LEU A 153 -13.47 3.45 3.62
N TYR A 154 -12.44 4.02 4.21
CA TYR A 154 -12.57 5.18 5.07
C TYR A 154 -11.84 6.39 4.48
N HIS A 155 -12.51 7.53 4.49
CA HIS A 155 -11.85 8.82 4.33
C HIS A 155 -11.27 9.23 5.69
N GLY A 156 -9.95 9.25 5.80
CA GLY A 156 -9.27 9.42 7.09
C GLY A 156 -7.77 9.57 6.97
N ASP A 157 -7.15 9.93 8.10
CA ASP A 157 -5.70 10.07 8.21
C ASP A 157 -5.10 8.75 8.69
N ALA A 158 -4.06 8.25 8.02
CA ALA A 158 -3.35 7.02 8.37
C ALA A 158 -2.79 7.00 9.81
N ARG A 159 -2.64 8.17 10.42
CA ARG A 159 -2.16 8.41 11.79
C ARG A 159 -3.26 8.32 12.85
N ASN A 160 -4.52 8.19 12.45
CA ASN A 160 -5.66 8.02 13.35
C ASN A 160 -6.61 6.94 12.82
N LEU A 161 -6.53 5.75 13.42
CA LEU A 161 -7.34 4.58 13.10
C LEU A 161 -8.43 4.34 14.17
N GLU A 162 -9.03 5.39 14.72
CA GLU A 162 -10.01 5.32 15.83
C GLU A 162 -11.21 4.38 15.59
N GLU A 163 -11.64 4.19 14.33
CA GLU A 163 -12.74 3.26 13.98
C GLU A 163 -12.28 1.80 13.83
N ILE A 164 -11.00 1.50 14.10
CA ILE A 164 -10.42 0.16 14.05
C ILE A 164 -9.99 -0.22 15.46
N GLU A 165 -10.55 -1.33 15.93
CA GLU A 165 -10.27 -1.91 17.23
C GLU A 165 -8.79 -2.30 17.37
N ASP A 166 -8.30 -2.27 18.61
CA ASP A 166 -6.97 -2.79 18.94
C ASP A 166 -6.89 -4.27 18.55
N GLU A 167 -5.73 -4.68 18.03
CA GLU A 167 -5.43 -6.09 17.74
C GLU A 167 -6.50 -6.81 16.91
N SER A 168 -7.09 -6.11 15.92
CA SER A 168 -8.14 -6.66 15.05
C SER A 168 -7.65 -7.03 13.64
N ILE A 169 -6.45 -6.60 13.25
CA ILE A 169 -5.90 -6.77 11.89
C ILE A 169 -4.91 -7.94 11.82
N ASP A 170 -4.99 -8.71 10.74
CA ASP A 170 -4.15 -9.90 10.52
C ASP A 170 -2.94 -9.63 9.61
N LEU A 171 -3.04 -8.65 8.72
CA LEU A 171 -1.94 -8.17 7.88
C LEU A 171 -2.12 -6.68 7.58
N ILE A 172 -1.07 -5.89 7.77
CA ILE A 172 -1.00 -4.54 7.23
C ILE A 172 -0.12 -4.59 5.98
N ALA A 173 -0.62 -4.12 4.84
CA ALA A 173 0.15 -3.98 3.61
C ALA A 173 -0.08 -2.57 3.07
N THR A 174 0.89 -1.69 3.32
CA THR A 174 0.75 -0.25 3.04
C THR A 174 1.89 0.26 2.15
N HIS A 175 1.56 1.24 1.34
CA HIS A 175 2.49 1.93 0.46
C HIS A 175 2.43 3.45 0.71
N PRO A 176 3.18 3.96 1.69
CA PRO A 176 3.13 5.36 2.05
C PRO A 176 3.57 6.31 0.94
N PRO A 177 3.03 7.54 0.91
CA PRO A 177 3.54 8.57 0.02
C PRO A 177 5.00 8.87 0.36
N TYR A 178 5.85 8.80 -0.67
CA TYR A 178 7.28 9.09 -0.55
C TYR A 178 7.49 10.56 -0.16
N PHE A 179 8.37 10.79 0.83
CA PHE A 179 8.77 12.12 1.27
C PHE A 179 9.20 12.99 0.08
N ASN A 180 8.45 14.06 -0.18
CA ASN A 180 8.81 15.12 -1.13
C ASN A 180 9.06 14.64 -2.58
N ILE A 181 8.47 13.50 -3.00
CA ILE A 181 8.59 12.99 -4.40
C ILE A 181 7.28 13.17 -5.18
N ILE A 182 6.11 12.93 -4.56
CA ILE A 182 4.79 13.08 -5.21
C ILE A 182 3.88 13.79 -4.21
N ARG A 183 3.29 14.92 -4.60
CA ARG A 183 2.21 15.56 -3.82
C ARG A 183 0.91 14.88 -4.20
N TYR A 184 0.06 14.55 -3.22
CA TYR A 184 -1.22 13.88 -3.45
C TYR A 184 -2.44 14.77 -3.11
N THR A 185 -2.27 15.90 -2.41
CA THR A 185 -3.35 16.87 -2.16
C THR A 185 -2.89 18.35 -2.16
N LYS A 186 -3.71 19.25 -2.74
CA LYS A 186 -3.43 20.70 -2.73
C LYS A 186 -3.74 21.39 -1.40
N LYS A 187 -4.72 20.90 -0.61
CA LYS A 187 -5.28 21.61 0.56
C LYS A 187 -5.73 20.75 1.75
N VAL A 188 -5.31 19.48 1.86
CA VAL A 188 -5.66 18.65 3.04
C VAL A 188 -4.60 18.78 4.14
N GLU A 189 -5.01 19.13 5.35
CA GLU A 189 -4.17 19.12 6.56
C GLU A 189 -3.91 17.68 6.98
N GLY A 190 -2.66 17.33 7.32
CA GLY A 190 -2.25 15.96 7.69
C GLY A 190 -1.70 15.08 6.56
N ASP A 191 -1.68 15.57 5.32
CA ASP A 191 -1.07 14.86 4.18
C ASP A 191 0.45 14.72 4.32
N LEU A 192 0.91 13.48 4.50
CA LEU A 192 2.31 13.09 4.67
C LEU A 192 3.23 13.58 3.53
N SER A 193 2.69 13.79 2.33
CA SER A 193 3.46 14.20 1.16
C SER A 193 3.89 15.68 1.14
N LYS A 194 3.36 16.49 2.07
CA LYS A 194 3.55 17.95 2.07
C LYS A 194 4.78 18.44 2.82
N THR A 195 5.28 17.69 3.79
CA THR A 195 6.38 18.19 4.61
C THR A 195 7.66 18.34 3.79
N ARG A 196 8.35 19.46 4.01
CA ARG A 196 9.66 19.76 3.43
C ARG A 196 10.83 19.38 4.35
N LYS A 197 10.52 18.89 5.56
CA LYS A 197 11.49 18.54 6.59
C LYS A 197 11.41 17.05 6.85
N LEU A 198 12.54 16.37 6.77
CA LEU A 198 12.61 14.93 6.97
C LEU A 198 12.16 14.55 8.39
N GLU A 199 12.46 15.39 9.37
CA GLU A 199 12.15 15.16 10.78
C GLU A 199 10.64 15.12 11.03
N GLU A 200 9.89 16.02 10.38
CA GLU A 200 8.43 16.05 10.47
C GLU A 200 7.81 14.83 9.77
N TYR A 201 8.34 14.45 8.61
CA TYR A 201 7.93 13.21 7.93
C TYR A 201 8.12 11.98 8.82
N LEU A 202 9.28 11.87 9.46
CA LEU A 202 9.59 10.75 10.35
C LEU A 202 8.73 10.77 11.62
N SER A 203 8.41 11.95 12.15
CA SER A 203 7.44 12.10 13.25
C SER A 203 6.08 11.54 12.86
N TRP A 204 5.58 11.90 11.67
CA TRP A 204 4.30 11.40 11.20
C TRP A 204 4.32 9.90 10.89
N MET A 205 5.43 9.39 10.33
CA MET A 205 5.60 7.94 10.17
C MET A 205 5.66 7.21 11.51
N SER A 206 6.12 7.88 12.58
CA SER A 206 6.05 7.33 13.94
C SER A 206 4.61 7.21 14.42
N ASP A 207 3.75 8.18 14.09
CA ASP A 207 2.31 8.09 14.39
C ASP A 207 1.64 6.95 13.60
N VAL A 208 1.97 6.82 12.30
CA VAL A 208 1.49 5.70 11.46
C VAL A 208 1.93 4.36 12.04
N ALA A 209 3.20 4.23 12.44
CA ALA A 209 3.74 3.01 13.01
C ALA A 209 3.07 2.67 14.35
N ARG A 210 2.79 3.66 15.20
CA ARG A 210 2.07 3.48 16.47
C ARG A 210 0.68 2.92 16.24
N GLU A 211 -0.10 3.52 15.33
CA GLU A 211 -1.44 3.02 15.01
C GLU A 211 -1.39 1.64 14.37
N ALA A 212 -0.44 1.40 13.45
CA ALA A 212 -0.23 0.07 12.88
C ALA A 212 0.07 -0.98 13.96
N TYR A 213 0.89 -0.65 14.95
CA TYR A 213 1.22 -1.54 16.06
C TYR A 213 0.01 -1.82 16.96
N ARG A 214 -0.80 -0.79 17.23
CA ARG A 214 -2.03 -0.90 18.04
C ARG A 214 -3.05 -1.85 17.41
N VAL A 215 -3.38 -1.65 16.14
CA VAL A 215 -4.45 -2.41 15.46
C VAL A 215 -4.01 -3.81 14.99
N LEU A 216 -2.70 -4.04 14.82
CA LEU A 216 -2.20 -5.34 14.38
C LEU A 216 -2.24 -6.35 15.52
N LYS A 217 -2.73 -7.56 15.25
CA LYS A 217 -2.70 -8.67 16.21
C LYS A 217 -1.26 -9.05 16.60
N PRO A 218 -1.00 -9.47 17.84
CA PRO A 218 0.27 -10.08 18.23
C PRO A 218 0.65 -11.24 17.31
N GLY A 219 1.93 -11.34 16.97
CA GLY A 219 2.46 -12.37 16.06
C GLY A 219 2.19 -12.16 14.58
N ARG A 220 1.44 -11.10 14.19
CA ARG A 220 1.10 -10.79 12.79
C ARG A 220 2.05 -9.78 12.16
N TYR A 221 1.85 -9.53 10.87
CA TYR A 221 2.82 -8.86 10.02
C TYR A 221 2.35 -7.50 9.50
N CYS A 222 3.29 -6.57 9.40
CA CYS A 222 3.12 -5.26 8.78
C CYS A 222 4.16 -5.08 7.68
N ALA A 223 3.71 -4.86 6.45
CA ALA A 223 4.54 -4.67 5.29
C ALA A 223 4.47 -3.23 4.78
N VAL A 224 5.63 -2.60 4.58
CA VAL A 224 5.75 -1.20 4.19
C VAL A 224 6.70 -1.08 2.99
N LEU A 225 6.16 -0.69 1.83
CA LEU A 225 6.98 -0.34 0.67
C LEU A 225 7.36 1.14 0.72
N ILE A 226 8.65 1.44 0.65
CA ILE A 226 9.16 2.81 0.65
C ILE A 226 10.41 2.95 -0.20
N GLY A 227 10.64 4.12 -0.76
CA GLY A 227 11.77 4.41 -1.62
C GLY A 227 12.55 5.61 -1.15
N ASP A 228 13.81 5.61 -1.53
CA ASP A 228 14.76 6.66 -1.22
C ASP A 228 14.72 7.78 -2.26
N THR A 229 15.26 8.93 -1.89
CA THR A 229 15.31 10.11 -2.76
C THR A 229 16.71 10.68 -2.86
N ARG A 230 16.87 11.72 -3.68
CA ARG A 230 18.09 12.51 -3.74
C ARG A 230 17.80 13.98 -3.54
N ILE A 231 18.59 14.62 -2.67
CA ILE A 231 18.57 16.07 -2.46
C ILE A 231 19.97 16.57 -2.76
N ARG A 232 20.08 17.59 -3.62
CA ARG A 232 21.38 18.17 -4.05
C ARG A 232 22.39 17.10 -4.49
N ARG A 233 21.95 16.14 -5.31
CA ARG A 233 22.71 14.98 -5.83
C ARG A 233 23.15 13.93 -4.79
N HIS A 234 22.93 14.15 -3.50
CA HIS A 234 23.26 13.20 -2.44
C HIS A 234 22.09 12.25 -2.17
N TYR A 235 22.40 11.03 -1.77
CA TYR A 235 21.41 10.02 -1.43
C TYR A 235 20.77 10.37 -0.08
N VAL A 236 19.44 10.28 0.01
CA VAL A 236 18.70 10.47 1.26
C VAL A 236 18.01 9.14 1.59
N PRO A 237 18.51 8.38 2.58
CA PRO A 237 18.08 7.02 2.87
C PRO A 237 16.80 7.00 3.73
N ILE A 238 15.70 7.51 3.19
CA ILE A 238 14.37 7.53 3.84
C ILE A 238 13.98 6.12 4.32
N SER A 239 14.21 5.10 3.50
CA SER A 239 13.93 3.70 3.81
C SER A 239 14.55 3.26 5.14
N HIS A 240 15.80 3.65 5.40
CA HIS A 240 16.53 3.27 6.60
C HIS A 240 16.00 4.01 7.83
N TYR A 241 15.59 5.28 7.67
CA TYR A 241 14.98 6.04 8.76
C TYR A 241 13.60 5.46 9.12
N VAL A 242 12.79 5.10 8.12
CA VAL A 242 11.49 4.47 8.34
C VAL A 242 11.64 3.09 8.98
N LEU A 243 12.62 2.28 8.53
CA LEU A 243 12.98 1.03 9.21
C LEU A 243 13.20 1.27 10.70
N ARG A 244 14.04 2.24 11.06
CA ARG A 244 14.31 2.57 12.48
C ARG A 244 13.07 3.04 13.23
N VAL A 245 12.17 3.79 12.60
CA VAL A 245 10.91 4.23 13.22
C VAL A 245 10.06 3.02 13.63
N PHE A 246 9.87 2.06 12.73
CA PHE A 246 9.09 0.85 13.03
C PHE A 246 9.77 -0.02 14.09
N LEU A 247 11.09 -0.20 14.03
CA LEU A 247 11.82 -0.95 15.05
C LEU A 247 11.72 -0.30 16.44
N LYS A 248 11.77 1.03 16.52
CA LYS A 248 11.58 1.76 17.79
C LYS A 248 10.18 1.66 18.35
N GLN A 249 9.18 1.45 17.50
CA GLN A 249 7.79 1.26 17.92
C GLN A 249 7.55 -0.12 18.56
N GLY A 250 8.50 -1.05 18.44
CA GLY A 250 8.42 -2.40 19.01
C GLY A 250 8.22 -3.50 17.96
N PHE A 251 8.25 -3.17 16.67
CA PHE A 251 8.28 -4.19 15.62
C PHE A 251 9.62 -4.89 15.53
N ILE A 252 9.59 -6.12 15.02
CA ILE A 252 10.77 -6.93 14.67
C ILE A 252 10.86 -6.99 13.15
N LEU A 253 12.04 -6.74 12.59
CA LEU A 253 12.30 -6.91 11.16
C LEU A 253 12.30 -8.41 10.82
N LYS A 254 11.39 -8.82 9.95
CA LYS A 254 11.27 -10.19 9.44
C LYS A 254 11.97 -10.32 8.08
N GLU A 255 11.69 -9.44 7.13
CA GLU A 255 12.34 -9.42 5.81
C GLU A 255 12.66 -7.99 5.35
N GLU A 256 13.76 -7.84 4.62
CA GLU A 256 14.04 -6.67 3.79
C GLU A 256 14.10 -7.11 2.32
N ILE A 257 13.12 -6.66 1.53
CA ILE A 257 12.97 -7.01 0.12
C ILE A 257 13.34 -5.79 -0.74
N ILE A 258 14.16 -6.01 -1.76
CA ILE A 258 14.50 -5.02 -2.78
C ILE A 258 13.54 -5.20 -3.94
N LYS A 259 12.67 -4.21 -4.16
CA LYS A 259 11.80 -4.18 -5.34
C LYS A 259 12.44 -3.36 -6.45
N ILE A 260 12.74 -4.00 -7.58
CA ILE A 260 13.29 -3.36 -8.77
C ILE A 260 12.22 -2.48 -9.43
N GLN A 261 12.58 -1.25 -9.75
CA GLN A 261 11.70 -0.32 -10.43
C GLN A 261 11.87 -0.37 -11.96
N HIS A 262 10.74 -0.56 -12.64
CA HIS A 262 10.64 -0.57 -14.09
C HIS A 262 9.91 0.67 -14.61
N LYS A 263 10.24 1.13 -15.82
CA LYS A 263 9.49 2.16 -16.56
C LYS A 263 9.24 3.51 -15.82
N MET A 264 10.17 4.00 -14.99
CA MET A 264 10.05 5.34 -14.38
C MET A 264 10.00 6.45 -15.43
N LYS A 265 8.85 7.11 -15.63
CA LYS A 265 8.67 8.16 -16.66
C LYS A 265 9.33 9.50 -16.30
N THR A 266 9.09 10.03 -15.10
CA THR A 266 9.54 11.38 -14.69
C THR A 266 11.04 11.47 -14.39
N THR A 267 11.60 10.49 -13.69
CA THR A 267 13.03 10.48 -13.34
C THR A 267 13.91 10.11 -14.54
N ARG A 268 13.49 9.19 -15.41
CA ARG A 268 14.31 8.82 -16.58
C ARG A 268 14.35 9.94 -17.61
N GLU A 269 13.26 10.65 -17.89
CA GLU A 269 13.25 11.66 -18.95
C GLU A 269 14.05 12.92 -18.60
N VAL A 270 13.95 13.40 -17.36
CA VAL A 270 14.68 14.59 -16.90
C VAL A 270 16.16 14.27 -16.72
N TRP A 271 16.48 13.15 -16.08
CA TRP A 271 17.86 12.86 -15.77
C TRP A 271 18.61 12.24 -16.95
N ARG A 272 18.01 11.39 -17.81
CA ARG A 272 18.68 10.80 -19.01
C ARG A 272 19.23 11.86 -19.98
N LYS A 273 18.67 13.08 -19.97
CA LYS A 273 19.20 14.24 -20.71
C LYS A 273 20.54 14.75 -20.16
N LEU A 274 20.84 14.52 -18.89
CA LEU A 274 22.14 14.80 -18.27
C LEU A 274 23.07 13.60 -18.53
N LYS A 275 23.77 13.60 -19.67
CA LYS A 275 24.72 12.55 -20.09
C LYS A 275 26.01 12.50 -19.26
N LYS A 276 26.32 13.57 -18.51
CA LYS A 276 27.45 13.64 -17.55
C LYS A 276 26.90 13.82 -16.15
N ARG A 277 26.68 12.73 -15.43
CA ARG A 277 26.27 12.74 -14.01
C ARG A 277 27.36 12.15 -13.16
N ASP A 278 27.58 12.78 -12.01
CA ASP A 278 28.51 12.40 -10.94
C ASP A 278 27.82 11.56 -9.85
N PHE A 279 26.61 11.04 -10.11
CA PHE A 279 25.83 10.23 -9.17
C PHE A 279 24.98 9.16 -9.87
N LEU A 280 24.62 8.12 -9.13
CA LEU A 280 23.81 6.98 -9.61
C LEU A 280 22.30 7.22 -9.49
N LEU A 281 21.52 6.71 -10.46
CA LEU A 281 20.05 6.68 -10.35
C LEU A 281 19.59 5.60 -9.38
N ILE A 282 18.56 5.90 -8.60
CA ILE A 282 17.89 4.92 -7.74
C ILE A 282 16.98 4.08 -8.63
N TYR A 283 17.13 2.75 -8.58
CA TYR A 283 16.39 1.80 -9.42
C TYR A 283 15.66 0.74 -8.60
N HIS A 284 15.53 0.98 -7.29
CA HIS A 284 14.87 0.08 -6.37
C HIS A 284 14.08 0.84 -5.32
N GLU A 285 13.22 0.10 -4.65
CA GLU A 285 12.50 0.46 -3.43
C GLU A 285 12.75 -0.64 -2.40
N LYS A 286 12.51 -0.33 -1.13
CA LYS A 286 12.63 -1.26 -0.02
C LYS A 286 11.23 -1.61 0.47
N LEU A 287 10.91 -2.89 0.44
CA LEU A 287 9.73 -3.44 1.09
C LEU A 287 10.20 -4.10 2.37
N TYR A 288 9.85 -3.51 3.50
CA TYR A 288 10.12 -4.10 4.80
C TYR A 288 8.91 -4.93 5.23
N VAL A 289 9.15 -6.14 5.70
CA VAL A 289 8.15 -6.95 6.41
C VAL A 289 8.54 -6.96 7.88
N PHE A 290 7.66 -6.44 8.71
CA PHE A 290 7.76 -6.39 10.15
C PHE A 290 6.84 -7.41 10.78
N LYS A 291 7.21 -7.91 11.96
CA LYS A 291 6.36 -8.73 12.83
C LYS A 291 6.10 -7.95 14.12
N LYS A 292 4.84 -7.88 14.55
CA LYS A 292 4.52 -7.51 15.94
C LYS A 292 4.80 -8.73 16.82
N PRO A 293 5.58 -8.61 17.90
CA PRO A 293 5.83 -9.74 18.79
C PRO A 293 4.53 -10.42 19.23
N GLY A 294 4.57 -11.74 19.39
CA GLY A 294 3.50 -12.48 20.06
C GLY A 294 3.43 -12.14 21.55
N SER A 295 2.25 -12.28 22.16
CA SER A 295 2.03 -11.91 23.58
C SER A 295 2.92 -12.67 24.57
N GLU A 296 3.36 -13.87 24.22
CA GLU A 296 4.23 -14.74 25.05
C GLU A 296 5.58 -15.02 24.36
N GLU A 297 5.96 -14.23 23.37
CA GLU A 297 7.17 -14.48 22.59
C GLU A 297 8.45 -14.07 23.33
N ASP A 298 9.44 -14.97 23.40
CA ASP A 298 10.75 -14.63 23.95
C ASP A 298 11.53 -13.70 23.00
N LEU A 299 11.44 -12.40 23.30
CA LEU A 299 12.09 -11.33 22.55
C LEU A 299 13.62 -11.48 22.44
N LYS A 300 14.27 -12.24 23.33
CA LYS A 300 15.73 -12.46 23.27
C LYS A 300 16.15 -13.18 22.00
N THR A 301 15.27 -14.00 21.44
CA THR A 301 15.50 -14.70 20.15
C THR A 301 15.56 -13.73 18.97
N HIS A 302 15.06 -12.51 19.14
CA HIS A 302 14.97 -11.46 18.10
C HIS A 302 15.82 -10.22 18.40
N LYS A 303 16.73 -10.29 19.37
CA LYS A 303 17.54 -9.13 19.83
C LYS A 303 18.34 -8.40 18.75
N TYR A 304 18.65 -9.06 17.63
CA TYR A 304 19.38 -8.45 16.50
C TYR A 304 18.46 -7.99 15.36
N SER A 305 17.17 -8.24 15.48
CA SER A 305 16.15 -7.95 14.46
C SER A 305 15.24 -6.79 14.87
N GLY A 306 15.44 -6.17 16.03
CA GLY A 306 14.69 -4.98 16.47
C GLY A 306 15.38 -4.23 17.60
N PHE A 307 14.84 -3.08 17.99
CA PHE A 307 15.34 -2.31 19.15
C PHE A 307 14.60 -2.75 20.41
N LEU A 308 14.86 -3.99 20.82
CA LEU A 308 14.14 -4.67 21.92
C LEU A 308 14.83 -4.49 23.28
N GLU A 309 15.81 -3.60 23.39
CA GLU A 309 16.72 -3.52 24.55
C GLU A 309 16.11 -2.95 25.85
N ASP A 310 14.83 -2.56 25.86
CA ASP A 310 14.16 -2.04 27.07
C ASP A 310 12.74 -2.63 27.28
N ILE A 311 12.38 -3.75 26.64
CA ILE A 311 11.03 -4.36 26.72
C ILE A 311 10.96 -5.54 27.72
N SER A 312 12.01 -5.78 28.51
CA SER A 312 12.07 -6.90 29.48
C SER A 312 11.38 -6.62 30.81
#